data_AF-A0A7J6CFU2-F1
#
_entry.id   AF-A0A7J6CFU2-F1
#
_cell.length_a   1.000
_cell.length_b   1.000
_cell.length_c   1.000
_cell.angle_alpha   90.00
_cell.angle_beta   90.00
_cell.angle_gamma   90.00
#
_symmetry.space_group_name_H-M   'P 1'
#
loop_
_entity.id
_entity.type
_entity.pdbx_description
1 polymer ?
#
loop_
_entity_poly.entity_id
_entity_poly.type
_entity_poly.pdbx_seq_one_letter_code
_entity_poly.pdbx_strand_id
1 'polypeptide(L)'
;MLMYLGVQVGSARKKYGVKYPSMYSDKEQVFNCIQRAHQNTLEVYPQWLVFQTIAALEYPIAASLLGVIWVSSRFSYAWGYYTGDPAKRMRGAYGYIGLFGVILLSISVALKLLGDVLSQWRLCRAHCACAAQSHCLRRKTAEYISTYCEPQEKLKKSAGSGQIGSMSGFLDGIRCGDCECNVDWGEKRNTIASIAAGVLFFTGWWIIIDAAIMYPKEEQFHHAYHTCGVIATIAFLMINAVSNGQVRGDSYSEGCLGQTGARIWLFIGFMLAFGSLIASMWILFGGFVVTDHKELSVYPGIAVFFQNAFIFFGGLVFKFGRTEDLWQ
;
A
#
# COMPACT_ATOMS: atom_id res chain seq x y z
N MET A 1 25.19 -3.81 17.88
CA MET A 1 26.05 -3.47 16.73
C MET A 1 26.22 -1.97 16.53
N LEU A 2 25.15 -1.21 16.25
CA LEU A 2 25.24 0.24 15.95
C LEU A 2 25.88 1.06 17.06
N MET A 3 25.45 0.86 18.31
CA MET A 3 26.03 1.52 19.48
C MET A 3 27.53 1.25 19.61
N TYR A 4 27.97 0.01 19.38
CA TYR A 4 29.39 -0.35 19.42
C TYR A 4 30.20 0.43 18.38
N LEU A 5 29.72 0.49 17.13
CA LEU A 5 30.37 1.25 16.06
C LEU A 5 30.40 2.76 16.38
N GLY A 6 29.32 3.30 16.94
CA GLY A 6 29.24 4.70 17.36
C GLY A 6 30.20 5.05 18.50
N VAL A 7 30.33 4.18 19.50
CA VAL A 7 31.32 4.33 20.59
C VAL A 7 32.75 4.29 20.03
N GLN A 8 33.02 3.43 19.06
CA GLN A 8 34.35 3.38 18.42
C GLN A 8 34.66 4.66 17.63
N VAL A 9 33.67 5.24 16.94
CA VAL A 9 33.81 6.57 16.32
C VAL A 9 34.10 7.63 17.37
N GLY A 10 33.35 7.66 18.48
CA GLY A 10 33.57 8.62 19.57
C GLY A 10 34.95 8.50 20.21
N SER A 11 35.40 7.26 20.46
CA SER A 11 36.75 6.97 20.96
C SER A 11 37.82 7.42 19.97
N ALA A 12 37.63 7.15 18.67
CA ALA A 12 38.55 7.58 17.62
C ALA A 12 38.60 9.12 17.50
N ARG A 13 37.47 9.82 17.62
CA ARG A 13 37.45 11.30 17.65
C ARG A 13 38.32 11.87 18.76
N LYS A 14 38.28 11.26 19.95
CA LYS A 14 39.13 11.65 21.09
C LYS A 14 40.60 11.34 20.83
N LYS A 15 40.91 10.19 20.23
CA LYS A 15 42.29 9.75 19.93
C LYS A 15 42.97 10.64 18.87
N TYR A 16 42.24 11.02 17.82
CA TYR A 16 42.76 11.82 16.70
C TYR A 16 42.48 13.33 16.83
N GLY A 17 41.84 13.78 17.92
CA GLY A 17 41.62 15.20 18.19
C GLY A 17 40.64 15.91 17.23
N VAL A 18 39.73 15.17 16.58
CA VAL A 18 38.79 15.74 15.60
C VAL A 18 37.60 16.39 16.31
N LYS A 19 37.64 17.72 16.44
CA LYS A 19 36.54 18.51 17.02
C LYS A 19 35.30 18.53 16.12
N TYR A 20 34.12 18.54 16.75
CA TYR A 20 32.88 18.89 16.07
C TYR A 20 32.96 20.33 15.52
N PRO A 21 32.37 20.65 14.35
CA PRO A 21 31.45 19.83 13.52
C PRO A 21 32.14 18.98 12.44
N SER A 22 33.47 18.89 12.41
CA SER A 22 34.18 18.23 11.32
C SER A 22 33.89 16.71 11.28
N MET A 23 33.45 16.23 10.11
CA MET A 23 33.08 14.83 9.91
C MET A 23 34.27 13.96 9.53
N TYR A 24 35.18 14.49 8.71
CA TYR A 24 36.37 13.81 8.19
C TYR A 24 37.63 14.64 8.53
N SER A 25 38.77 13.97 8.63
CA SER A 25 40.08 14.61 8.82
C SER A 25 40.93 14.41 7.57
N ASP A 26 41.50 15.47 7.03
CA ASP A 26 42.39 15.38 5.86
C ASP A 26 43.74 14.74 6.21
N LYS A 27 44.08 14.70 7.51
CA LYS A 27 45.39 14.26 8.00
C LYS A 27 45.43 12.77 8.37
N GLU A 28 44.27 12.16 8.66
CA GLU A 28 44.18 10.85 9.29
C GLU A 28 43.18 9.94 8.57
N GLN A 29 43.67 9.15 7.60
CA GLN A 29 42.82 8.25 6.82
C GLN A 29 42.17 7.14 7.67
N VAL A 30 42.83 6.70 8.74
CA VAL A 30 42.28 5.67 9.65
C VAL A 30 40.99 6.14 10.32
N PHE A 31 40.94 7.40 10.74
CA PHE A 31 39.73 8.00 11.31
C PHE A 31 38.58 8.02 10.27
N ASN A 32 38.88 8.42 9.04
CA ASN A 32 37.90 8.46 7.96
C ASN A 32 37.35 7.05 7.64
N CYS A 33 38.20 6.02 7.70
CA CYS A 33 37.81 4.63 7.54
C CYS A 33 36.85 4.15 8.65
N ILE A 34 37.13 4.47 9.92
CA ILE A 34 36.27 4.13 11.07
C ILE A 34 34.89 4.81 10.92
N GLN A 35 34.90 6.10 10.58
CA GLN A 35 33.69 6.90 10.37
C GLN A 35 32.84 6.36 9.20
N ARG A 36 33.47 6.03 8.07
CA ARG A 36 32.76 5.49 6.90
C ARG A 36 32.17 4.11 7.18
N ALA A 37 32.85 3.26 7.93
CA ALA A 37 32.33 1.94 8.31
C ALA A 37 31.04 2.03 9.13
N HIS A 38 30.96 2.99 10.05
CA HIS A 38 29.74 3.26 10.81
C HIS A 38 28.62 3.79 9.91
N GLN A 39 28.90 4.81 9.08
CA GLN A 39 27.91 5.38 8.16
C GLN A 39 27.35 4.37 7.16
N ASN A 40 28.20 3.52 6.56
CA ASN A 40 27.74 2.49 5.64
C ASN A 40 26.79 1.50 6.34
N THR A 41 27.05 1.22 7.61
CA THR A 41 26.17 0.34 8.38
C THR A 41 24.82 1.03 8.64
N LEU A 42 24.80 2.35 8.93
CA LEU A 42 23.58 3.13 9.09
C LEU A 42 22.77 3.25 7.79
N GLU A 43 23.43 3.37 6.64
CA GLU A 43 22.77 3.44 5.33
C GLU A 43 21.98 2.14 5.01
N VAL A 44 22.50 0.97 5.40
CA VAL A 44 21.90 -0.33 5.06
C VAL A 44 21.02 -0.89 6.18
N TYR A 45 21.18 -0.41 7.41
CA TYR A 45 20.48 -0.95 8.58
C TYR A 45 18.94 -0.84 8.50
N PRO A 46 18.33 0.28 8.09
CA PRO A 46 16.88 0.37 7.95
C PRO A 46 16.32 -0.63 6.94
N GLN A 47 16.99 -0.77 5.78
CA GLN A 47 16.59 -1.74 4.76
C GLN A 47 16.67 -3.17 5.30
N TRP A 48 17.74 -3.50 6.03
CA TRP A 48 17.88 -4.81 6.64
C TRP A 48 16.80 -5.09 7.68
N LEU A 49 16.46 -4.13 8.54
CA LEU A 49 15.40 -4.29 9.55
C LEU A 49 14.03 -4.60 8.92
N VAL A 50 13.68 -3.93 7.83
CA VAL A 50 12.39 -4.15 7.15
C VAL A 50 12.31 -5.59 6.64
N PHE A 51 13.29 -6.04 5.86
CA PHE A 51 13.29 -7.41 5.31
C PHE A 51 13.43 -8.48 6.39
N GLN A 52 14.24 -8.23 7.42
CA GLN A 52 14.37 -9.15 8.54
C GLN A 52 13.06 -9.33 9.30
N THR A 53 12.31 -8.24 9.51
CA THR A 53 11.02 -8.30 10.25
C THR A 53 9.97 -9.05 9.44
N ILE A 54 9.85 -8.76 8.15
CA ILE A 54 8.92 -9.46 7.25
C ILE A 54 9.23 -10.96 7.20
N ALA A 55 10.51 -11.32 7.03
CA ALA A 55 10.92 -12.72 6.99
C ALA A 55 10.76 -13.43 8.36
N ALA A 56 10.99 -12.74 9.48
CA ALA A 56 10.93 -13.33 10.81
C ALA A 56 9.50 -13.64 11.28
N LEU A 57 8.48 -12.93 10.77
CA LEU A 57 7.08 -13.19 11.10
C LEU A 57 6.63 -14.58 10.61
N GLU A 58 7.07 -14.98 9.42
CA GLU A 58 6.69 -16.27 8.82
C GLU A 58 7.74 -17.37 9.07
N TYR A 59 9.02 -17.02 9.02
CA TYR A 59 10.14 -17.96 9.09
C TYR A 59 11.14 -17.58 10.19
N PRO A 60 10.75 -17.63 11.48
CA PRO A 60 11.54 -17.09 12.59
C PRO A 60 12.92 -17.76 12.73
N ILE A 61 13.02 -19.08 12.54
CA ILE A 61 14.28 -19.83 12.68
C ILE A 61 15.25 -19.45 11.56
N ALA A 62 14.81 -19.53 10.30
CA ALA A 62 15.65 -19.20 9.14
C ALA A 62 16.09 -17.73 9.17
N ALA A 63 15.18 -16.81 9.50
CA ALA A 63 15.47 -15.40 9.64
C ALA A 63 16.50 -15.13 10.76
N SER A 64 16.42 -15.84 11.90
CA SER A 64 17.39 -15.68 12.99
C SER A 64 18.82 -16.08 12.58
N LEU A 65 18.97 -17.19 11.84
CA LEU A 65 20.27 -17.67 11.35
C LEU A 65 20.91 -16.69 10.37
N LEU A 66 20.11 -16.20 9.40
CA LEU A 66 20.55 -15.18 8.45
C LEU A 66 20.88 -13.85 9.13
N GLY A 67 20.15 -13.50 10.19
CA GLY A 67 20.43 -12.33 11.01
C GLY A 67 21.78 -12.41 11.72
N VAL A 68 22.13 -13.57 12.29
CA VAL A 68 23.45 -13.79 12.92
C VAL A 68 24.57 -13.68 11.89
N ILE A 69 24.39 -14.23 10.69
CA ILE A 69 25.35 -14.14 9.58
C ILE A 69 25.57 -12.66 9.18
N TRP A 70 24.50 -11.88 9.08
CA TRP A 70 24.60 -10.46 8.72
C TRP A 70 25.23 -9.60 9.83
N VAL A 71 24.91 -9.86 11.10
CA VAL A 71 25.50 -9.11 12.21
C VAL A 71 26.99 -9.41 12.35
N SER A 72 27.39 -10.68 12.27
CA SER A 72 28.81 -11.07 12.33
C SER A 72 29.63 -10.48 11.17
N SER A 73 29.07 -10.46 9.96
CA SER A 73 29.72 -9.85 8.79
C SER A 73 30.01 -8.37 8.96
N ARG A 74 29.13 -7.63 9.64
CA ARG A 74 29.32 -6.20 9.92
C ARG A 74 30.44 -5.94 10.90
N PHE A 75 30.63 -6.81 11.90
CA PHE A 75 31.82 -6.73 12.76
C PHE A 75 33.10 -7.03 11.99
N SER A 76 33.12 -8.07 11.14
CA SER A 76 34.28 -8.38 10.27
C SER A 76 34.58 -7.26 9.28
N TYR A 77 33.56 -6.61 8.71
CA TYR A 77 33.69 -5.45 7.84
C TYR A 77 34.33 -4.26 8.57
N ALA A 78 33.82 -3.93 9.76
CA ALA A 78 34.32 -2.81 10.57
C ALA A 78 35.78 -3.03 11.00
N TRP A 79 36.13 -4.23 11.49
CA TRP A 79 37.51 -4.56 11.83
C TRP A 79 38.45 -4.50 10.62
N GLY A 80 37.97 -4.87 9.43
CA GLY A 80 38.70 -4.66 8.18
C GLY A 80 39.02 -3.18 7.95
N TYR A 81 38.02 -2.31 8.07
CA TYR A 81 38.18 -0.86 7.91
C TYR A 81 39.09 -0.21 8.96
N TYR A 82 39.12 -0.72 10.19
CA TYR A 82 39.93 -0.15 11.28
C TYR A 82 41.45 -0.28 11.04
N THR A 83 41.86 -1.09 10.07
CA THR A 83 43.26 -1.22 9.66
C THR A 83 43.77 -0.06 8.79
N GLY A 84 42.89 0.89 8.41
CA GLY A 84 43.25 2.08 7.60
C GLY A 84 43.29 1.85 6.09
N ASP A 85 43.14 0.60 5.64
CA ASP A 85 43.11 0.23 4.23
C ASP A 85 41.66 -0.07 3.78
N PRO A 86 41.09 0.71 2.84
CA PRO A 86 39.74 0.52 2.33
C PRO A 86 39.51 -0.85 1.66
N ALA A 87 40.55 -1.50 1.12
CA ALA A 87 40.41 -2.76 0.40
C ALA A 87 40.07 -3.94 1.33
N LYS A 88 40.47 -3.87 2.61
CA LYS A 88 40.26 -4.94 3.61
C LYS A 88 38.80 -5.09 4.06
N ARG A 89 37.90 -4.27 3.54
CA ARG A 89 36.44 -4.40 3.68
C ARG A 89 35.88 -5.74 3.19
N MET A 90 36.58 -6.37 2.24
CA MET A 90 36.14 -7.64 1.64
C MET A 90 36.01 -8.78 2.65
N ARG A 91 36.64 -8.66 3.84
CA ARG A 91 36.48 -9.62 4.93
C ARG A 91 35.04 -9.75 5.44
N GLY A 92 34.20 -8.73 5.25
CA GLY A 92 32.77 -8.76 5.61
C GLY A 92 31.83 -9.13 4.46
N ALA A 93 32.33 -9.50 3.28
CA ALA A 93 31.50 -9.73 2.10
C ALA A 93 30.51 -10.91 2.26
N TYR A 94 30.81 -11.88 3.12
CA TYR A 94 29.91 -13.00 3.41
C TYR A 94 28.54 -12.56 3.97
N GLY A 95 28.42 -11.33 4.49
CA GLY A 95 27.16 -10.73 4.91
C GLY A 95 26.10 -10.61 3.84
N TYR A 96 26.52 -10.56 2.56
CA TYR A 96 25.59 -10.55 1.45
C TYR A 96 24.72 -11.81 1.39
N ILE A 97 25.24 -12.96 1.88
CA ILE A 97 24.46 -14.20 1.98
C ILE A 97 23.27 -14.00 2.94
N GLY A 98 23.52 -13.37 4.09
CA GLY A 98 22.46 -13.03 5.05
C GLY A 98 21.44 -12.06 4.45
N LEU A 99 21.90 -11.00 3.78
CA LEU A 99 21.02 -9.98 3.19
C LEU A 99 20.17 -10.52 2.02
N PHE A 100 20.76 -11.23 1.07
CA PHE A 100 20.01 -11.82 -0.04
C PHE A 100 19.09 -12.94 0.43
N GLY A 101 19.50 -13.70 1.45
CA GLY A 101 18.65 -14.72 2.07
C GLY A 101 17.35 -14.13 2.62
N VAL A 102 17.41 -13.02 3.37
CA VAL A 102 16.20 -12.39 3.93
C VAL A 102 15.33 -11.73 2.86
N ILE A 103 15.93 -11.22 1.77
CA ILE A 103 15.17 -10.71 0.62
C ILE A 103 14.40 -11.85 -0.06
N LEU A 104 15.04 -12.99 -0.31
CA LEU A 104 14.39 -14.17 -0.91
C LEU A 104 13.27 -14.71 -0.02
N LEU A 105 13.49 -14.78 1.30
CA LEU A 105 12.44 -15.14 2.24
C LEU A 105 11.28 -14.14 2.20
N SER A 106 11.56 -12.84 2.15
CA SER A 106 10.51 -11.81 2.04
C SER A 106 9.69 -11.95 0.76
N ILE A 107 10.33 -12.30 -0.37
CA ILE A 107 9.63 -12.59 -1.62
C ILE A 107 8.74 -13.83 -1.47
N SER A 108 9.22 -14.88 -0.81
CA SER A 108 8.40 -16.09 -0.56
C SER A 108 7.18 -15.81 0.31
N VAL A 109 7.30 -14.93 1.32
CA VAL A 109 6.16 -14.45 2.12
C VAL A 109 5.18 -13.68 1.25
N ALA A 110 5.67 -12.79 0.38
CA ALA A 110 4.80 -12.04 -0.55
C ALA A 110 4.05 -12.96 -1.52
N LEU A 111 4.70 -14.00 -2.05
CA LEU A 111 4.07 -14.99 -2.93
C LEU A 111 3.04 -15.84 -2.19
N LYS A 112 3.31 -16.25 -0.95
CA LYS A 112 2.34 -16.94 -0.09
C LYS A 112 1.11 -16.09 0.16
N LEU A 113 1.30 -14.83 0.53
CA LEU A 113 0.20 -13.89 0.77
C LEU A 113 -0.68 -13.74 -0.48
N LEU A 114 -0.09 -13.63 -1.66
CA LEU A 114 -0.82 -13.61 -2.94
C LEU A 114 -1.57 -14.94 -3.19
N GLY A 115 -0.95 -16.07 -2.90
CA GLY A 115 -1.55 -17.40 -3.00
C GLY A 115 -2.74 -17.59 -2.07
N ASP A 116 -2.64 -17.16 -0.82
CA ASP A 116 -3.70 -17.24 0.19
C ASP A 116 -4.87 -16.34 -0.16
N VAL A 117 -4.60 -15.12 -0.63
CA VAL A 117 -5.63 -14.21 -1.17
C VAL A 117 -6.35 -14.85 -2.35
N LEU A 118 -5.63 -15.47 -3.28
CA LEU A 118 -6.22 -16.20 -4.40
C LEU A 118 -7.01 -17.45 -3.95
N SER A 119 -6.57 -18.13 -2.89
CA SER A 119 -7.25 -19.33 -2.36
C SER A 119 -8.53 -18.99 -1.60
N GLN A 120 -8.52 -17.94 -0.77
CA GLN A 120 -9.72 -17.40 -0.12
C GLN A 120 -10.70 -16.88 -1.18
N TRP A 121 -10.21 -16.29 -2.26
CA TRP A 121 -11.04 -15.94 -3.41
C TRP A 121 -11.69 -17.15 -4.07
N ARG A 122 -10.98 -18.27 -4.25
CA ARG A 122 -11.56 -19.52 -4.76
C ARG A 122 -12.58 -20.13 -3.80
N LEU A 123 -12.33 -20.06 -2.49
CA LEU A 123 -13.24 -20.60 -1.46
C LEU A 123 -14.52 -19.74 -1.31
N CYS A 124 -14.40 -18.42 -1.31
CA CYS A 124 -15.54 -17.50 -1.36
C CYS A 124 -16.34 -17.68 -2.66
N ARG A 125 -15.67 -17.94 -3.79
CA ARG A 125 -16.34 -18.28 -5.06
C ARG A 125 -17.12 -19.60 -4.96
N ALA A 126 -16.58 -20.61 -4.29
CA ALA A 126 -17.27 -21.88 -4.06
C ALA A 126 -18.46 -21.74 -3.11
N HIS A 127 -18.35 -20.94 -2.04
CA HIS A 127 -19.45 -20.64 -1.13
C HIS A 127 -20.55 -19.79 -1.80
N CYS A 128 -20.21 -18.78 -2.61
CA CYS A 128 -21.18 -18.01 -3.39
C CYS A 128 -21.85 -18.86 -4.49
N ALA A 129 -21.12 -19.77 -5.15
CA ALA A 129 -21.71 -20.70 -6.12
C ALA A 129 -22.69 -21.68 -5.43
N CYS A 130 -22.38 -22.17 -4.23
CA CYS A 130 -23.26 -23.04 -3.45
C CYS A 130 -24.49 -22.29 -2.88
N ALA A 131 -24.33 -21.01 -2.50
CA ALA A 131 -25.42 -20.11 -2.12
C ALA A 131 -26.34 -19.79 -3.32
N ALA A 132 -25.77 -19.60 -4.52
CA ALA A 132 -26.54 -19.40 -5.75
C ALA A 132 -27.31 -20.66 -6.17
N GLN A 133 -26.72 -21.85 -5.98
CA GLN A 133 -27.37 -23.13 -6.32
C GLN A 133 -28.48 -23.50 -5.33
N SER A 134 -28.31 -23.19 -4.04
CA SER A 134 -29.36 -23.36 -3.03
C SER A 134 -30.49 -22.31 -3.15
N HIS A 135 -30.20 -21.08 -3.59
CA HIS A 135 -31.25 -20.10 -3.96
C HIS A 135 -31.99 -20.46 -5.26
N CYS A 136 -31.32 -21.07 -6.24
CA CYS A 136 -31.95 -21.51 -7.50
C CYS A 136 -32.84 -22.76 -7.30
N LEU A 137 -32.42 -23.71 -6.45
CA LEU A 137 -33.28 -24.82 -6.01
C LEU A 137 -34.48 -24.34 -5.19
N ARG A 138 -34.29 -23.35 -4.29
CA ARG A 138 -35.36 -22.75 -3.49
C ARG A 138 -36.35 -21.92 -4.33
N ARG A 139 -35.89 -21.30 -5.43
CA ARG A 139 -36.79 -20.65 -6.42
C ARG A 139 -37.60 -21.66 -7.24
N LYS A 140 -36.99 -22.76 -7.71
CA LYS A 140 -37.73 -23.80 -8.45
C LYS A 140 -38.76 -24.54 -7.59
N THR A 141 -38.49 -24.74 -6.29
CA THR A 141 -39.50 -25.29 -5.36
C THR A 141 -40.57 -24.27 -4.99
N ALA A 142 -40.23 -22.99 -4.84
CA ALA A 142 -41.20 -21.93 -4.57
C ALA A 142 -42.18 -21.69 -5.75
N GLU A 143 -41.71 -21.78 -7.00
CA GLU A 143 -42.58 -21.71 -8.19
C GLU A 143 -43.53 -22.91 -8.29
N TYR A 144 -43.08 -24.13 -7.97
CA TYR A 144 -43.94 -25.32 -7.99
C TYR A 144 -44.99 -25.32 -6.86
N ILE A 145 -44.66 -24.79 -5.69
CA ILE A 145 -45.57 -24.74 -4.52
C ILE A 145 -46.60 -23.60 -4.69
N SER A 146 -46.25 -22.50 -5.38
CA SER A 146 -47.15 -21.37 -5.65
C SER A 146 -48.28 -21.69 -6.62
N THR A 147 -48.20 -22.76 -7.41
CA THR A 147 -49.26 -23.14 -8.36
C THR A 147 -50.34 -24.07 -7.75
N TYR A 148 -50.11 -24.62 -6.54
CA TYR A 148 -50.96 -25.69 -5.97
C TYR A 148 -51.44 -25.49 -4.53
N CYS A 149 -51.26 -24.32 -3.90
CA CYS A 149 -51.72 -24.12 -2.52
C CYS A 149 -52.31 -22.71 -2.29
N GLU A 150 -53.63 -22.67 -2.14
CA GLU A 150 -54.36 -21.57 -1.49
C GLU A 150 -54.27 -21.66 0.05
N PRO A 151 -54.59 -20.58 0.79
CA PRO A 151 -53.93 -20.24 2.03
C PRO A 151 -54.55 -20.88 3.27
N GLN A 152 -53.70 -21.29 4.21
CA GLN A 152 -54.09 -21.55 5.59
C GLN A 152 -53.37 -20.61 6.56
N GLU A 153 -54.22 -19.84 7.23
CA GLU A 153 -53.93 -18.91 8.31
C GLU A 153 -53.61 -19.67 9.61
N LYS A 154 -52.80 -19.04 10.48
CA LYS A 154 -52.48 -19.38 11.88
C LYS A 154 -51.35 -20.39 12.13
N LEU A 155 -50.26 -19.89 12.71
CA LEU A 155 -49.85 -20.26 14.08
C LEU A 155 -48.82 -19.28 14.63
N LYS A 156 -49.19 -18.67 15.77
CA LYS A 156 -48.40 -17.76 16.59
C LYS A 156 -47.59 -18.59 17.61
N LYS A 157 -46.37 -18.10 17.89
CA LYS A 157 -45.63 -18.13 19.18
C LYS A 157 -45.04 -19.47 19.69
N SER A 158 -43.71 -19.45 19.90
CA SER A 158 -43.00 -19.73 21.18
C SER A 158 -41.48 -19.80 20.87
N ALA A 159 -40.69 -18.75 21.12
CA ALA A 159 -39.91 -18.48 22.35
C ALA A 159 -38.64 -19.36 22.51
N GLY A 160 -37.47 -18.72 22.73
CA GLY A 160 -36.32 -19.37 23.38
C GLY A 160 -34.91 -18.99 22.91
N SER A 161 -34.42 -17.82 23.34
CA SER A 161 -33.08 -17.58 23.93
C SER A 161 -31.91 -18.53 23.58
N GLY A 162 -30.90 -18.00 22.88
CA GLY A 162 -29.53 -18.50 22.88
C GLY A 162 -28.54 -17.34 22.75
N GLN A 163 -27.95 -16.93 23.87
CA GLN A 163 -26.79 -16.04 23.91
C GLN A 163 -25.62 -16.69 23.16
N ILE A 164 -25.01 -15.97 22.21
CA ILE A 164 -23.68 -16.30 21.67
C ILE A 164 -22.79 -15.09 21.90
N GLY A 165 -21.66 -15.37 22.54
CA GLY A 165 -20.79 -14.41 23.18
C GLY A 165 -20.07 -13.46 22.24
N SER A 166 -19.75 -12.30 22.83
CA SER A 166 -18.76 -11.35 22.34
C SER A 166 -17.46 -12.08 21.96
N MET A 167 -17.11 -12.02 20.68
CA MET A 167 -15.76 -12.34 20.21
C MET A 167 -15.03 -11.02 19.98
N SER A 168 -14.05 -10.78 20.84
CA SER A 168 -13.00 -9.77 20.72
C SER A 168 -12.31 -9.90 19.36
N GLY A 169 -12.52 -8.92 18.49
CA GLY A 169 -11.94 -8.87 17.16
C GLY A 169 -11.05 -7.64 17.02
N PHE A 170 -9.73 -7.88 16.87
CA PHE A 170 -8.68 -7.14 16.14
C PHE A 170 -8.58 -5.59 16.21
N LEU A 171 -9.55 -4.87 16.78
CA LEU A 171 -9.60 -3.42 16.89
C LEU A 171 -9.42 -2.91 18.33
N ASP A 172 -9.25 -3.82 19.31
CA ASP A 172 -8.89 -3.47 20.70
C ASP A 172 -7.40 -3.05 20.87
N GLY A 173 -6.68 -2.87 19.75
CA GLY A 173 -5.30 -2.40 19.72
C GLY A 173 -5.13 -0.87 19.63
N ILE A 174 -6.21 -0.09 19.47
CA ILE A 174 -6.11 1.37 19.55
C ILE A 174 -6.26 1.78 21.02
N ARG A 175 -5.19 1.60 21.80
CA ARG A 175 -5.01 2.35 23.04
C ARG A 175 -4.92 3.82 22.67
N CYS A 176 -6.03 4.55 22.76
CA CYS A 176 -5.98 5.99 23.01
C CYS A 176 -5.34 6.17 24.39
N GLY A 177 -4.01 6.33 24.38
CA GLY A 177 -3.27 6.83 25.53
C GLY A 177 -3.80 8.21 25.89
N ASP A 178 -4.26 8.29 27.14
CA ASP A 178 -4.37 9.44 28.03
C ASP A 178 -4.87 10.77 27.43
N CYS A 179 -6.02 11.20 27.98
CA CYS A 179 -6.56 12.54 27.83
C CYS A 179 -5.60 13.58 28.41
N GLU A 180 -4.64 14.03 27.61
CA GLU A 180 -4.17 15.41 27.66
C GLU A 180 -4.85 16.18 26.52
N CYS A 181 -5.71 17.13 26.89
CA CYS A 181 -6.47 17.96 25.99
C CYS A 181 -5.57 18.98 25.26
N ASN A 182 -4.79 18.50 24.29
CA ASN A 182 -4.32 19.32 23.18
C ASN A 182 -4.29 18.43 21.92
N VAL A 183 -5.45 18.30 21.28
CA VAL A 183 -5.64 17.46 20.08
C VAL A 183 -5.11 18.22 18.86
N ASP A 184 -3.93 17.86 18.38
CA ASP A 184 -3.42 18.32 17.08
C ASP A 184 -4.19 17.63 15.94
N TRP A 185 -5.36 18.19 15.60
CA TRP A 185 -6.24 17.74 14.52
C TRP A 185 -5.56 17.76 13.13
N GLY A 186 -4.49 18.54 12.97
CA GLY A 186 -3.74 18.67 11.72
C GLY A 186 -3.00 17.39 11.31
N GLU A 187 -2.31 16.74 12.25
CA GLU A 187 -1.52 15.54 11.99
C GLU A 187 -2.44 14.31 11.73
N LYS A 188 -3.49 14.17 12.56
CA LYS A 188 -4.49 13.10 12.40
C LYS A 188 -5.26 13.21 11.08
N ARG A 189 -5.56 14.42 10.61
CA ARG A 189 -6.28 14.64 9.35
C ARG A 189 -5.47 14.15 8.14
N ASN A 190 -4.16 14.36 8.12
CA ASN A 190 -3.30 13.92 7.02
C ASN A 190 -3.19 12.38 6.96
N THR A 191 -3.08 11.72 8.12
CA THR A 191 -3.09 10.26 8.19
C THR A 191 -4.44 9.69 7.74
N ILE A 192 -5.56 10.25 8.21
CA ILE A 192 -6.89 9.80 7.82
C ILE A 192 -7.14 10.03 6.32
N ALA A 193 -6.77 11.19 5.79
CA ALA A 193 -6.93 11.53 4.38
C ALA A 193 -6.12 10.60 3.46
N SER A 194 -4.88 10.27 3.83
CA SER A 194 -4.03 9.36 3.05
C SER A 194 -4.54 7.91 3.08
N ILE A 195 -5.00 7.42 4.24
CA ILE A 195 -5.63 6.09 4.35
C ILE A 195 -6.93 6.03 3.55
N ALA A 196 -7.82 7.02 3.71
CA ALA A 196 -9.10 7.05 3.00
C ALA A 196 -8.91 7.11 1.47
N ALA A 197 -7.97 7.92 0.99
CA ALA A 197 -7.64 7.98 -0.43
C ALA A 197 -7.05 6.66 -0.96
N GLY A 198 -6.18 6.01 -0.19
CA GLY A 198 -5.60 4.72 -0.56
C GLY A 198 -6.65 3.60 -0.65
N VAL A 199 -7.59 3.56 0.29
CA VAL A 199 -8.72 2.62 0.25
C VAL A 199 -9.58 2.86 -0.99
N LEU A 200 -9.95 4.11 -1.27
CA LEU A 200 -10.74 4.45 -2.47
C LEU A 200 -10.02 4.05 -3.76
N PHE A 201 -8.74 4.36 -3.89
CA PHE A 201 -7.94 3.97 -5.06
C PHE A 201 -7.87 2.44 -5.23
N PHE A 202 -7.63 1.72 -4.13
CA PHE A 202 -7.60 0.26 -4.14
C PHE A 202 -8.95 -0.34 -4.53
N THR A 203 -10.05 0.15 -3.95
CA THR A 203 -11.40 -0.32 -4.30
C THR A 203 -11.75 -0.11 -5.77
N GLY A 204 -11.31 1.00 -6.38
CA GLY A 204 -11.50 1.25 -7.81
C GLY A 204 -10.82 0.20 -8.69
N TRP A 205 -9.56 -0.12 -8.44
CA TRP A 205 -8.84 -1.16 -9.18
C TRP A 205 -9.32 -2.57 -8.86
N TRP A 206 -9.76 -2.81 -7.63
CA TRP A 206 -10.33 -4.09 -7.23
C TRP A 206 -11.59 -4.42 -8.05
N ILE A 207 -12.49 -3.46 -8.22
CA ILE A 207 -13.77 -3.63 -8.95
C ILE A 207 -13.53 -3.98 -10.43
N ILE A 208 -12.56 -3.33 -11.10
CA ILE A 208 -12.28 -3.62 -12.52
C ILE A 208 -11.61 -4.98 -12.71
N ILE A 209 -10.77 -5.40 -11.76
CA ILE A 209 -10.12 -6.72 -11.80
C ILE A 209 -11.16 -7.83 -11.60
N ASP A 210 -12.11 -7.64 -10.68
CA ASP A 210 -13.25 -8.55 -10.51
C ASP A 210 -14.07 -8.68 -11.80
N ALA A 211 -14.42 -7.55 -12.42
CA ALA A 211 -15.15 -7.53 -13.69
C ALA A 211 -14.37 -8.22 -14.84
N ALA A 212 -13.06 -7.98 -14.96
CA ALA A 212 -12.23 -8.60 -16.00
C ALA A 212 -12.12 -10.13 -15.85
N ILE A 213 -12.16 -10.65 -14.62
CA ILE A 213 -12.13 -12.09 -14.36
C ILE A 213 -13.49 -12.74 -14.65
N MET A 214 -14.59 -12.03 -14.38
CA MET A 214 -15.94 -12.52 -14.63
C MET A 214 -16.27 -12.57 -16.13
N TYR A 215 -15.71 -11.65 -16.92
CA TYR A 215 -15.98 -11.52 -18.36
C TYR A 215 -14.68 -11.60 -19.19
N PRO A 216 -14.12 -12.81 -19.39
CA PRO A 216 -12.84 -12.98 -20.06
C PRO A 216 -12.91 -12.91 -21.60
N LYS A 217 -14.12 -12.92 -22.18
CA LYS A 217 -14.31 -12.91 -23.64
C LYS A 217 -14.39 -11.47 -24.16
N GLU A 218 -13.66 -11.17 -25.24
CA GLU A 218 -13.62 -9.84 -25.85
C GLU A 218 -14.99 -9.33 -26.33
N GLU A 219 -15.91 -10.23 -26.70
CA GLU A 219 -17.29 -9.88 -27.10
C GLU A 219 -18.13 -9.29 -25.96
N GLN A 220 -17.81 -9.62 -24.71
CA GLN A 220 -18.55 -9.15 -23.53
C GLN A 220 -17.83 -7.98 -22.85
N PHE A 221 -16.51 -7.92 -22.98
CA PHE A 221 -15.71 -6.87 -22.39
C PHE A 221 -14.46 -6.57 -23.23
N HIS A 222 -14.52 -5.46 -23.99
CA HIS A 222 -13.40 -5.04 -24.82
C HIS A 222 -12.23 -4.55 -23.96
N HIS A 223 -11.03 -5.04 -24.26
CA HIS A 223 -9.80 -4.63 -23.58
C HIS A 223 -9.51 -3.12 -23.66
N ALA A 224 -10.07 -2.43 -24.66
CA ALA A 224 -9.98 -0.98 -24.80
C ALA A 224 -10.59 -0.21 -23.60
N TYR A 225 -11.58 -0.76 -22.91
CA TYR A 225 -12.25 -0.08 -21.80
C TYR A 225 -11.36 0.11 -20.56
N HIS A 226 -10.28 -0.68 -20.44
CA HIS A 226 -9.29 -0.48 -19.38
C HIS A 226 -8.50 0.82 -19.50
N THR A 227 -8.39 1.39 -20.70
CA THR A 227 -7.66 2.65 -20.93
C THR A 227 -8.24 3.80 -20.13
N CYS A 228 -9.55 3.82 -19.92
CA CYS A 228 -10.24 4.84 -19.15
C CYS A 228 -9.75 4.90 -17.69
N GLY A 229 -9.67 3.74 -17.03
CA GLY A 229 -9.15 3.63 -15.68
C GLY A 229 -7.66 3.97 -15.56
N VAL A 230 -6.85 3.62 -16.57
CA VAL A 230 -5.43 4.00 -16.62
C VAL A 230 -5.27 5.52 -16.72
N ILE A 231 -6.04 6.18 -17.59
CA ILE A 231 -6.02 7.65 -17.71
C ILE A 231 -6.43 8.31 -16.38
N ALA A 232 -7.46 7.78 -15.70
CA ALA A 232 -7.85 8.27 -14.37
C ALA A 232 -6.71 8.15 -13.33
N THR A 233 -5.90 7.09 -13.37
CA THR A 233 -4.74 6.97 -12.47
C THR A 233 -3.60 7.94 -12.79
N ILE A 234 -3.34 8.20 -14.07
CA ILE A 234 -2.36 9.21 -14.46
C ILE A 234 -2.83 10.58 -13.95
N ALA A 235 -4.12 10.89 -14.11
CA ALA A 235 -4.70 12.12 -13.58
C ALA A 235 -4.59 12.21 -12.05
N PHE A 236 -4.86 11.12 -11.33
CA PHE A 236 -4.66 11.03 -9.88
C PHE A 236 -3.23 11.37 -9.47
N LEU A 237 -2.23 10.78 -10.14
CA LEU A 237 -0.82 11.06 -9.85
C LEU A 237 -0.45 12.52 -10.18
N MET A 238 -0.92 13.05 -11.30
CA MET A 238 -0.65 14.43 -11.72
C MET A 238 -1.20 15.46 -10.74
N ILE A 239 -2.45 15.29 -10.27
CA ILE A 239 -3.10 16.21 -9.32
C ILE A 239 -2.37 16.18 -7.96
N ASN A 240 -1.95 14.99 -7.52
CA ASN A 240 -1.33 14.77 -6.22
C ASN A 240 0.18 15.04 -6.18
N ALA A 241 0.85 15.03 -7.34
CA ALA A 241 2.28 15.38 -7.44
C ALA A 241 2.59 16.86 -7.19
N VAL A 242 1.61 17.75 -7.40
CA VAL A 242 1.77 19.19 -7.13
C VAL A 242 1.37 19.50 -5.69
N SER A 243 2.25 20.15 -4.92
CA SER A 243 1.93 20.60 -3.56
C SER A 243 0.92 21.76 -3.58
N ASN A 244 0.11 21.90 -2.53
CA ASN A 244 -0.84 23.01 -2.40
C ASN A 244 -0.10 24.36 -2.23
N GLY A 245 1.07 24.36 -1.57
CA GLY A 245 1.93 25.55 -1.43
C GLY A 245 2.44 26.10 -2.78
N GLN A 246 2.77 25.24 -3.74
CA GLN A 246 3.18 25.67 -5.09
C GLN A 246 2.04 26.30 -5.90
N VAL A 247 0.78 25.99 -5.60
CA VAL A 247 -0.39 26.57 -6.29
C VAL A 247 -0.74 27.94 -5.72
N ARG A 248 -0.58 28.11 -4.39
CA ARG A 248 -0.82 29.37 -3.67
C ARG A 248 0.26 30.43 -3.93
N GLY A 249 1.48 29.98 -4.26
CA GLY A 249 2.57 30.88 -4.62
C GLY A 249 3.52 31.22 -3.46
N ASP A 250 3.46 30.46 -2.36
CA ASP A 250 4.29 30.66 -1.16
C ASP A 250 5.72 30.09 -1.30
N SER A 251 6.05 29.53 -2.46
CA SER A 251 7.37 28.94 -2.73
C SER A 251 8.36 29.99 -3.25
N TYR A 252 9.41 30.28 -2.46
CA TYR A 252 10.50 31.21 -2.78
C TYR A 252 11.48 30.72 -3.86
N SER A 253 11.31 29.51 -4.40
CA SER A 253 12.18 28.92 -5.42
C SER A 253 11.50 28.91 -6.78
N GLU A 254 11.93 29.84 -7.66
CA GLU A 254 11.54 29.84 -9.07
C GLU A 254 12.29 28.73 -9.83
N GLY A 255 11.69 27.54 -9.91
CA GLY A 255 12.10 26.51 -10.86
C GLY A 255 11.73 26.86 -12.31
N CYS A 256 12.25 26.08 -13.27
CA CYS A 256 12.13 26.30 -14.72
C CYS A 256 10.68 26.46 -15.26
N LEU A 257 9.66 25.87 -14.60
CA LEU A 257 8.25 26.00 -15.00
C LEU A 257 7.44 27.02 -14.17
N GLY A 258 8.04 27.63 -13.13
CA GLY A 258 7.39 28.63 -12.28
C GLY A 258 6.04 28.21 -11.68
N GLN A 259 5.30 29.19 -11.17
CA GLN A 259 3.94 29.00 -10.61
C GLN A 259 2.89 28.73 -11.70
N THR A 260 3.07 29.33 -12.87
CA THR A 260 2.17 29.15 -14.03
C THR A 260 2.20 27.72 -14.54
N GLY A 261 3.38 27.09 -14.58
CA GLY A 261 3.53 25.70 -14.99
C GLY A 261 2.87 24.72 -14.02
N ALA A 262 2.96 24.96 -12.71
CA ALA A 262 2.26 24.14 -11.71
C ALA A 262 0.72 24.21 -11.87
N ARG A 263 0.18 25.38 -12.21
CA ARG A 263 -1.25 25.57 -12.48
C ARG A 263 -1.70 24.90 -13.78
N ILE A 264 -0.91 25.01 -14.86
CA ILE A 264 -1.19 24.33 -16.13
C ILE A 264 -1.15 22.82 -15.93
N TRP A 265 -0.14 22.30 -15.23
CA TRP A 265 -0.03 20.87 -14.92
C TRP A 265 -1.23 20.35 -14.12
N LEU A 266 -1.64 21.08 -13.09
CA LEU A 266 -2.81 20.76 -12.28
C LEU A 266 -4.10 20.83 -13.10
N PHE A 267 -4.24 21.83 -13.98
CA PHE A 267 -5.37 21.96 -14.89
C PHE A 267 -5.49 20.78 -15.85
N ILE A 268 -4.37 20.36 -16.47
CA ILE A 268 -4.33 19.16 -17.33
C ILE A 268 -4.73 17.92 -16.51
N GLY A 269 -4.23 17.78 -15.29
CA GLY A 269 -4.61 16.68 -14.39
C GLY A 269 -6.13 16.64 -14.14
N PHE A 270 -6.76 17.77 -13.84
CA PHE A 270 -8.21 17.84 -13.66
C PHE A 270 -8.99 17.56 -14.96
N MET A 271 -8.53 18.07 -16.10
CA MET A 271 -9.15 17.78 -17.40
C MET A 271 -9.14 16.28 -17.72
N LEU A 272 -8.02 15.60 -17.48
CA LEU A 272 -7.91 14.15 -17.67
C LEU A 272 -8.82 13.39 -16.69
N ALA A 273 -8.93 13.85 -15.43
CA ALA A 273 -9.78 13.25 -14.43
C ALA A 273 -11.27 13.33 -14.81
N PHE A 274 -11.78 14.53 -15.15
CA PHE A 274 -13.16 14.70 -15.60
C PHE A 274 -13.43 14.02 -16.95
N GLY A 275 -12.46 14.07 -17.88
CA GLY A 275 -12.53 13.39 -19.17
C GLY A 275 -12.68 11.87 -19.01
N SER A 276 -11.93 11.26 -18.09
CA SER A 276 -12.07 9.83 -17.79
C SER A 276 -13.44 9.49 -17.19
N LEU A 277 -13.97 10.33 -16.28
CA LEU A 277 -15.28 10.10 -15.67
C LEU A 277 -16.42 10.21 -16.70
N ILE A 278 -16.38 11.22 -17.57
CA ILE A 278 -17.35 11.40 -18.67
C ILE A 278 -17.25 10.24 -19.68
N ALA A 279 -16.04 9.83 -20.06
CA ALA A 279 -15.82 8.68 -20.94
C ALA A 279 -16.35 7.38 -20.34
N SER A 280 -16.17 7.15 -19.04
CA SER A 280 -16.71 5.98 -18.35
C SER A 280 -18.24 5.96 -18.33
N MET A 281 -18.86 7.13 -18.17
CA MET A 281 -20.32 7.30 -18.23
C MET A 281 -20.85 7.01 -19.64
N TRP A 282 -20.12 7.46 -20.68
CA TRP A 282 -20.45 7.13 -22.07
C TRP A 282 -20.35 5.64 -22.35
N ILE A 283 -19.29 4.97 -21.87
CA ILE A 283 -19.11 3.51 -22.02
C ILE A 283 -20.26 2.76 -21.35
N LEU A 284 -20.67 3.17 -20.14
CA LEU A 284 -21.79 2.57 -19.42
C LEU A 284 -23.09 2.64 -20.24
N PHE A 285 -23.51 3.84 -20.66
CA PHE A 285 -24.79 3.98 -21.35
C PHE A 285 -24.74 3.54 -22.81
N GLY A 286 -23.74 3.98 -23.55
CA GLY A 286 -23.60 3.70 -24.98
C GLY A 286 -23.18 2.26 -25.30
N GLY A 287 -22.39 1.62 -24.43
CA GLY A 287 -21.92 0.26 -24.63
C GLY A 287 -22.79 -0.83 -24.03
N PHE A 288 -23.44 -0.56 -22.89
CA PHE A 288 -24.07 -1.60 -22.08
C PHE A 288 -25.56 -1.38 -21.72
N VAL A 289 -26.09 -0.15 -21.74
CA VAL A 289 -27.49 0.11 -21.36
C VAL A 289 -28.40 0.34 -22.57
N VAL A 290 -27.91 1.03 -23.60
CA VAL A 290 -28.71 1.40 -24.79
C VAL A 290 -28.66 0.33 -25.88
N THR A 291 -27.66 -0.55 -25.88
CA THR A 291 -27.50 -1.63 -26.86
C THR A 291 -28.50 -2.77 -26.62
N ASP A 292 -29.36 -3.04 -27.60
CA ASP A 292 -30.48 -4.01 -27.54
C ASP A 292 -30.03 -5.50 -27.57
N HIS A 293 -28.75 -5.78 -27.32
CA HIS A 293 -28.20 -7.12 -27.25
C HIS A 293 -28.58 -7.78 -25.91
N LYS A 294 -29.73 -8.45 -25.87
CA LYS A 294 -30.33 -9.12 -24.69
C LYS A 294 -29.44 -10.13 -23.94
N GLU A 295 -28.24 -10.43 -24.45
CA GLU A 295 -27.28 -11.41 -23.88
C GLU A 295 -26.09 -10.74 -23.15
N LEU A 296 -25.87 -9.43 -23.27
CA LEU A 296 -24.78 -8.73 -22.58
C LEU A 296 -25.24 -8.24 -21.20
N SER A 297 -24.55 -8.69 -20.15
CA SER A 297 -24.79 -8.18 -18.79
C SER A 297 -24.27 -6.74 -18.64
N VAL A 298 -25.03 -5.88 -17.96
CA VAL A 298 -24.70 -4.46 -17.74
C VAL A 298 -23.55 -4.24 -16.74
N TYR A 299 -23.17 -5.28 -15.98
CA TYR A 299 -22.19 -5.22 -14.90
C TYR A 299 -20.80 -4.66 -15.29
N PRO A 300 -20.17 -5.02 -16.43
CA PRO A 300 -18.86 -4.50 -16.80
C PRO A 300 -18.85 -2.97 -17.00
N GLY A 301 -19.92 -2.42 -17.60
CA GLY A 301 -20.07 -0.97 -17.74
C GLY A 301 -20.18 -0.26 -16.39
N ILE A 302 -20.92 -0.85 -15.45
CA ILE A 302 -21.07 -0.33 -14.08
C ILE A 302 -19.72 -0.36 -13.36
N ALA A 303 -18.96 -1.45 -13.51
CA ALA A 303 -17.64 -1.60 -12.93
C ALA A 303 -16.65 -0.54 -13.44
N VAL A 304 -16.62 -0.27 -14.74
CA VAL A 304 -15.77 0.78 -15.35
C VAL A 304 -16.15 2.17 -14.82
N PHE A 305 -17.44 2.47 -14.67
CA PHE A 305 -17.89 3.73 -14.11
C PHE A 305 -17.46 3.89 -12.64
N PHE A 306 -17.72 2.89 -11.80
CA PHE A 306 -17.34 2.95 -10.38
C PHE A 306 -15.83 2.99 -10.18
N GLN A 307 -15.04 2.30 -11.01
CA GLN A 307 -13.58 2.41 -11.00
C GLN A 307 -13.13 3.87 -11.15
N ASN A 308 -13.62 4.56 -12.19
CA ASN A 308 -13.23 5.94 -12.47
C ASN A 308 -13.74 6.90 -11.39
N ALA A 309 -14.95 6.68 -10.87
CA ALA A 309 -15.50 7.46 -9.77
C ALA A 309 -14.66 7.33 -8.48
N PHE A 310 -14.30 6.11 -8.08
CA PHE A 310 -13.51 5.89 -6.86
C PHE A 310 -12.08 6.43 -6.97
N ILE A 311 -11.44 6.30 -8.14
CA ILE A 311 -10.12 6.90 -8.39
C ILE A 311 -10.20 8.44 -8.35
N PHE A 312 -11.23 9.02 -8.96
CA PHE A 312 -11.48 10.46 -8.94
C PHE A 312 -11.67 10.98 -7.51
N PHE A 313 -12.60 10.40 -6.75
CA PHE A 313 -12.87 10.82 -5.37
C PHE A 313 -11.68 10.56 -4.45
N GLY A 314 -10.97 9.44 -4.61
CA GLY A 314 -9.72 9.18 -3.89
C GLY A 314 -8.67 10.26 -4.15
N GLY A 315 -8.57 10.74 -5.40
CA GLY A 315 -7.71 11.86 -5.78
C GLY A 315 -8.07 13.17 -5.10
N LEU A 316 -9.37 13.52 -5.06
CA LEU A 316 -9.84 14.73 -4.38
C LEU A 316 -9.63 14.66 -2.87
N VAL A 317 -9.91 13.50 -2.25
CA VAL A 317 -9.70 13.26 -0.82
C VAL A 317 -8.22 13.40 -0.47
N PHE A 318 -7.31 12.87 -1.28
CA PHE A 318 -5.87 13.03 -1.05
C PHE A 318 -5.42 14.49 -1.23
N LYS A 319 -5.91 15.17 -2.27
CA LYS A 319 -5.50 16.54 -2.62
C LYS A 319 -5.97 17.57 -1.59
N PHE A 320 -7.25 17.51 -1.20
CA PHE A 320 -7.89 18.48 -0.31
C PHE A 320 -7.90 18.05 1.15
N GLY A 321 -7.76 16.75 1.43
CA GLY A 321 -7.71 16.23 2.79
C GLY A 321 -6.37 16.47 3.49
N ARG A 322 -5.27 16.66 2.73
CA ARG A 322 -3.95 16.96 3.32
C ARG A 322 -3.77 18.46 3.56
N THR A 323 -3.35 18.80 4.77
CA THR A 323 -2.81 20.11 5.12
C THR A 323 -1.29 20.07 5.06
N GLU A 324 -0.69 21.05 4.39
CA GLU A 324 0.78 21.16 4.26
C GLU A 324 1.39 22.09 5.32
N ASP A 325 0.57 22.77 6.14
CA ASP A 325 0.99 23.85 7.06
C ASP A 325 1.42 23.36 8.46
N LEU A 326 2.00 22.16 8.59
CA LEU A 326 2.39 21.61 9.91
C LEU A 326 3.72 22.17 10.47
N TRP A 327 4.34 23.14 9.80
CA TRP A 327 5.66 23.71 10.20
C TRP A 327 5.69 25.24 10.14
N GLN A 328 4.72 25.89 10.77
CA GLN A 328 4.84 27.28 11.23
C GLN A 328 4.78 27.34 12.75
#